data_AF-A0A944EV91-F1
#
_entry.id   AF-A0A944EV91-F1
#
_cell.length_a   1.000
_cell.length_b   1.000
_cell.length_c   1.000
_cell.angle_alpha   90.00
_cell.angle_beta   90.00
_cell.angle_gamma   90.00
#
_symmetry.space_group_name_H-M   'P 1'
#
loop_
_entity.id
_entity.type
_entity.pdbx_description
1 polymer ?
#
loop_
_entity_poly.entity_id
_entity_poly.type
_entity_poly.pdbx_seq_one_letter_code
_entity_poly.pdbx_strand_id
1 'polypeptide(L)'
;MMAVWVAAVAGIVTSGTGSIEKFYGTPEKRADLVQSLTTNGSLRAMYGPAFGDSLGAIVAWRFAGFAAVLAAVMSLIIVIRHTREEEETGRQELISSAMVGRRAPLTAALLAALVANTALALLVTAGLAGPTGSASGALAVGLTVAATGMLFASTAAIVAQLTESARFAKGMTAGVLGAAFVLRAAGDSATNDGSSVLTWLSPLGWAENVRPYAGERWWALLLIGAAVLVQGVVAYTLAGRRDVGMSFLPTRPGPASGSVATAGGLARRLQRGSVLGWSAGFGLAGLVFGGMVEGAADLVGGNEQAAAIFERMGGQTGMSQAFLASMVGMFGMVAALYVVASVLRLHAEETSQRAEPVLANAVGRLRWAADHLAIAFGGAALIMLVAGLGLAAGHGRELVPTLAASLAQLPAIWLLGGLAVLLYGALPRAAVAAWAVAGLALALGWIGPALELPRSVMNLSPFSHLPKLPGTEMEWTPRLLMTLGAVALVGAGLAGLRRRDMLT
;
A
#
# COMPACT_ATOMS: atom_id res chain seq x y z
N MET A 1 -9.11 14.99 0.34
CA MET A 1 -8.55 13.62 0.37
C MET A 1 -9.48 12.59 -0.25
N MET A 2 -10.71 12.40 0.25
CA MET A 2 -11.64 11.39 -0.28
C MET A 2 -11.88 11.51 -1.79
N ALA A 3 -12.24 12.70 -2.30
CA ALA A 3 -12.46 12.92 -3.73
C ALA A 3 -11.23 12.61 -4.60
N VAL A 4 -10.03 12.98 -4.13
CA VAL A 4 -8.77 12.70 -4.82
C VAL A 4 -8.51 11.18 -4.88
N TRP A 5 -8.78 10.46 -3.79
CA TRP A 5 -8.62 9.00 -3.76
C TRP A 5 -9.60 8.32 -4.73
N VAL A 6 -10.87 8.72 -4.71
CA VAL A 6 -11.89 8.20 -5.63
C VAL A 6 -11.50 8.47 -7.08
N ALA A 7 -11.08 9.70 -7.40
CA ALA A 7 -10.63 10.06 -8.75
C ALA A 7 -9.38 9.28 -9.18
N ALA A 8 -8.42 9.07 -8.27
CA ALA A 8 -7.21 8.31 -8.56
C ALA A 8 -7.52 6.83 -8.83
N VAL A 9 -8.34 6.17 -8.00
CA VAL A 9 -8.71 4.76 -8.22
C VAL A 9 -9.54 4.61 -9.49
N ALA A 10 -10.51 5.49 -9.72
CA ALA A 10 -11.29 5.48 -10.95
C ALA A 10 -10.39 5.68 -12.18
N GLY A 11 -9.48 6.66 -12.14
CA GLY A 11 -8.53 6.96 -13.20
C GLY A 11 -7.60 5.79 -13.52
N ILE A 12 -7.12 5.06 -12.51
CA ILE A 12 -6.30 3.85 -12.72
C ILE A 12 -7.08 2.81 -13.54
N VAL A 13 -8.33 2.53 -13.17
CA VAL A 13 -9.14 1.53 -13.88
C VAL A 13 -9.48 1.99 -15.30
N THR A 14 -9.90 3.24 -15.48
CA THR A 14 -10.34 3.75 -16.77
C THR A 14 -9.18 4.00 -17.73
N SER A 15 -7.97 4.30 -17.23
CA SER A 15 -6.74 4.37 -18.05
C SER A 15 -6.32 3.01 -18.62
N GLY A 16 -6.87 1.92 -18.07
CA GLY A 16 -6.59 0.56 -18.50
C GLY A 16 -7.03 0.27 -19.93
N THR A 17 -8.13 0.87 -20.39
CA THR A 17 -8.66 0.63 -21.75
C THR A 17 -7.65 1.07 -22.82
N GLY A 18 -7.18 2.32 -22.77
CA GLY A 18 -6.19 2.84 -23.71
C GLY A 18 -4.85 2.11 -23.62
N SER A 19 -4.45 1.67 -22.42
CA SER A 19 -3.22 0.89 -22.23
C SER A 19 -3.33 -0.50 -22.87
N ILE A 20 -4.41 -1.24 -22.61
CA ILE A 20 -4.61 -2.58 -23.17
C ILE A 20 -4.84 -2.50 -24.68
N GLU A 21 -5.56 -1.49 -25.19
CA GLU A 21 -5.76 -1.30 -26.62
C GLU A 21 -4.44 -1.02 -27.37
N LYS A 22 -3.55 -0.22 -26.78
CA LYS A 22 -2.22 0.08 -27.35
C LYS A 22 -1.35 -1.17 -27.51
N PHE A 23 -1.35 -2.07 -26.52
CA PHE A 23 -0.48 -3.25 -26.53
C PHE A 23 -1.16 -4.51 -27.10
N TYR A 24 -2.48 -4.65 -26.95
CA TYR A 24 -3.30 -5.81 -27.29
C TYR A 24 -4.57 -5.41 -28.07
N GLY A 25 -4.41 -4.57 -29.09
CA GLY A 25 -5.53 -4.01 -29.86
C GLY A 25 -6.33 -5.03 -30.70
N THR A 26 -5.73 -6.15 -31.12
CA THR A 26 -6.43 -7.16 -31.93
C THR A 26 -6.99 -8.30 -31.07
N PRO A 27 -8.10 -8.96 -31.47
CA PRO A 27 -8.65 -10.11 -30.78
C PRO A 27 -7.62 -11.25 -30.59
N GLU A 28 -6.79 -11.50 -31.59
CA GLU A 28 -5.78 -12.57 -31.56
C GLU A 28 -4.76 -12.32 -30.45
N LYS A 29 -4.22 -11.09 -30.36
CA LYS A 29 -3.27 -10.72 -29.29
C LYS A 29 -3.87 -10.84 -27.90
N ARG A 30 -5.18 -10.60 -27.76
CA ARG A 30 -5.89 -10.75 -26.47
C ARG A 30 -6.12 -12.22 -26.12
N ALA A 31 -6.46 -13.05 -27.10
CA ALA A 31 -6.58 -14.49 -26.91
C ALA A 31 -5.24 -15.11 -26.50
N ASP A 32 -4.15 -14.75 -27.19
CA ASP A 32 -2.78 -15.19 -26.86
C ASP A 32 -2.40 -14.78 -25.43
N LEU A 33 -2.72 -13.54 -25.02
CA LEU A 33 -2.50 -13.07 -23.66
C LEU A 33 -3.26 -13.97 -22.68
N VAL A 34 -4.57 -14.16 -22.84
CA VAL A 34 -5.37 -15.00 -21.94
C VAL A 34 -4.83 -16.42 -21.87
N GLN A 35 -4.43 -17.01 -22.99
CA GLN A 35 -3.81 -18.34 -23.02
C GLN A 35 -2.52 -18.38 -22.19
N SER A 36 -1.63 -17.38 -22.33
CA SER A 36 -0.41 -17.29 -21.52
C SER A 36 -0.68 -17.14 -20.02
N LEU A 37 -1.81 -16.51 -19.64
CA LEU A 37 -2.22 -16.34 -18.25
C LEU A 37 -2.76 -17.64 -17.64
N THR A 38 -3.42 -18.49 -18.43
CA THR A 38 -3.97 -19.76 -17.93
C THR A 38 -2.88 -20.73 -17.47
N THR A 39 -1.70 -20.68 -18.07
CA THR A 39 -0.57 -21.57 -17.76
C THR A 39 0.34 -21.01 -16.67
N ASN A 40 0.24 -19.72 -16.34
CA ASN A 40 1.09 -19.05 -15.37
C ASN A 40 0.42 -18.91 -13.99
N GLY A 41 0.62 -19.89 -13.12
CA GLY A 41 0.06 -19.91 -11.76
C GLY A 41 0.44 -18.68 -10.91
N SER A 42 1.63 -18.11 -11.13
CA SER A 42 2.11 -16.93 -10.38
C SER A 42 1.35 -15.66 -10.79
N LEU A 43 1.07 -15.47 -12.08
CA LEU A 43 0.23 -14.36 -12.54
C LEU A 43 -1.22 -14.53 -12.10
N ARG A 44 -1.75 -15.77 -12.08
CA ARG A 44 -3.08 -16.05 -11.53
C ARG A 44 -3.14 -15.74 -10.03
N ALA A 45 -2.11 -16.09 -9.26
CA ALA A 45 -2.05 -15.71 -7.86
C ALA A 45 -2.12 -14.19 -7.66
N MET A 46 -1.47 -13.40 -8.54
CA MET A 46 -1.44 -11.94 -8.43
C MET A 46 -2.73 -11.25 -8.88
N TYR A 47 -3.23 -11.59 -10.06
CA TYR A 47 -4.36 -10.89 -10.71
C TYR A 47 -5.69 -11.66 -10.63
N GLY A 48 -5.63 -12.95 -10.35
CA GLY A 48 -6.75 -13.87 -10.51
C GLY A 48 -6.81 -14.50 -11.90
N PRO A 49 -7.74 -15.45 -12.13
CA PRO A 49 -8.07 -16.00 -13.43
C PRO A 49 -8.63 -14.94 -14.41
N ALA A 50 -8.22 -15.05 -15.67
CA ALA A 50 -8.83 -14.29 -16.76
C ALA A 50 -10.03 -15.08 -17.31
N PHE A 51 -11.24 -14.53 -17.13
CA PHE A 51 -12.48 -15.23 -17.52
C PHE A 51 -12.92 -14.96 -18.97
N GLY A 52 -12.27 -14.03 -19.67
CA GLY A 52 -12.57 -13.69 -21.07
C GLY A 52 -11.47 -12.85 -21.70
N ASP A 53 -11.52 -12.73 -23.03
CA ASP A 53 -10.52 -12.08 -23.89
C ASP A 53 -11.00 -10.74 -24.48
N SER A 54 -12.22 -10.31 -24.13
CA SER A 54 -12.70 -8.99 -24.50
C SER A 54 -11.83 -7.89 -23.88
N LEU A 55 -11.79 -6.71 -24.51
CA LEU A 55 -11.06 -5.56 -23.98
C LEU A 55 -11.49 -5.26 -22.53
N GLY A 56 -12.79 -5.28 -22.26
CA GLY A 56 -13.34 -5.09 -20.92
C GLY A 56 -12.94 -6.17 -19.93
N ALA A 57 -12.91 -7.44 -20.34
CA ALA A 57 -12.52 -8.56 -19.48
C ALA A 57 -11.05 -8.47 -19.06
N ILE A 58 -10.14 -8.12 -19.98
CA ILE A 58 -8.71 -7.97 -19.67
C ILE A 58 -8.46 -6.74 -18.79
N VAL A 59 -9.18 -5.63 -19.03
CA VAL A 59 -9.13 -4.45 -18.13
C VAL A 59 -9.63 -4.82 -16.72
N ALA A 60 -10.73 -5.57 -16.62
CA ALA A 60 -11.25 -6.04 -15.34
C ALA A 60 -10.24 -6.94 -14.61
N TRP A 61 -9.70 -7.95 -15.30
CA TRP A 61 -8.65 -8.84 -14.78
C TRP A 61 -7.43 -8.08 -14.27
N ARG A 62 -6.94 -7.12 -15.05
CA ARG A 62 -5.71 -6.39 -14.73
C ARG A 62 -5.88 -5.40 -13.58
N PHE A 63 -7.02 -4.70 -13.52
CA PHE A 63 -7.18 -3.52 -12.67
C PHE A 63 -8.25 -3.66 -11.58
N ALA A 64 -9.32 -4.45 -11.77
CA ALA A 64 -10.45 -4.47 -10.84
C ALA A 64 -10.07 -5.03 -9.46
N GLY A 65 -9.24 -6.07 -9.40
CA GLY A 65 -8.76 -6.65 -8.13
C GLY A 65 -7.99 -5.62 -7.28
N PHE A 66 -7.04 -4.91 -7.90
CA PHE A 66 -6.30 -3.84 -7.22
C PHE A 66 -7.19 -2.66 -6.84
N ALA A 67 -8.12 -2.26 -7.73
CA ALA A 67 -9.08 -1.21 -7.42
C ALA A 67 -9.99 -1.57 -6.24
N ALA A 68 -10.41 -2.83 -6.14
CA ALA A 68 -11.21 -3.35 -5.03
C ALA A 68 -10.42 -3.32 -3.70
N VAL A 69 -9.13 -3.69 -3.72
CA VAL A 69 -8.24 -3.56 -2.55
C VAL A 69 -8.05 -2.09 -2.16
N LEU A 70 -7.85 -1.18 -3.13
CA LEU A 70 -7.72 0.25 -2.85
C LEU A 70 -9.02 0.86 -2.32
N ALA A 71 -10.18 0.41 -2.80
CA ALA A 71 -11.48 0.79 -2.27
C ALA A 71 -11.67 0.28 -0.84
N ALA A 72 -11.24 -0.95 -0.53
CA ALA A 72 -11.25 -1.50 0.83
C ALA A 72 -10.37 -0.67 1.79
N VAL A 73 -9.15 -0.30 1.36
CA VAL A 73 -8.24 0.55 2.14
C VAL A 73 -8.83 1.96 2.34
N MET A 74 -9.43 2.54 1.31
CA MET A 74 -10.13 3.82 1.43
C MET A 74 -11.24 3.74 2.48
N SER A 75 -12.11 2.74 2.36
CA SER A 75 -13.25 2.55 3.27
C SER A 75 -12.85 2.32 4.71
N LEU A 76 -11.84 1.47 4.99
CA LEU A 76 -11.40 1.25 6.36
C LEU A 76 -10.80 2.52 6.97
N ILE A 77 -10.07 3.32 6.17
CA ILE A 77 -9.53 4.61 6.64
C ILE A 77 -10.67 5.58 6.95
N ILE A 78 -11.67 5.69 6.06
CA ILE A 78 -12.84 6.56 6.25
C ILE A 78 -13.56 6.18 7.54
N VAL A 79 -13.90 4.90 7.71
CA VAL A 79 -14.70 4.46 8.85
C VAL A 79 -13.95 4.65 10.16
N ILE A 80 -12.67 4.26 10.23
CA ILE A 80 -11.90 4.36 11.48
C ILE A 80 -11.59 5.82 11.83
N ARG A 81 -11.32 6.65 10.82
CA ARG A 81 -11.10 8.09 11.01
C ARG A 81 -12.32 8.79 11.61
N HIS A 82 -13.53 8.44 11.18
CA HIS A 82 -14.76 9.07 11.65
C HIS A 82 -15.44 8.31 12.80
N THR A 83 -14.75 7.34 13.40
CA THR A 83 -15.22 6.62 14.58
C THR A 83 -14.14 6.61 15.65
N ARG A 84 -13.23 5.63 15.62
CA ARG A 84 -12.27 5.43 16.71
C ARG A 84 -11.24 6.55 16.84
N GLU A 85 -10.88 7.21 15.76
CA GLU A 85 -9.97 8.38 15.82
C GLU A 85 -10.66 9.62 16.41
N GLU A 86 -11.97 9.81 16.19
CA GLU A 86 -12.75 10.85 16.87
C GLU A 86 -12.94 10.55 18.36
N GLU A 87 -13.05 9.27 18.75
CA GLU A 87 -13.05 8.85 20.15
C GLU A 87 -11.68 9.05 20.82
N GLU A 88 -10.58 8.62 20.17
CA GLU A 88 -9.22 8.80 20.69
C GLU A 88 -8.85 10.29 20.88
N THR A 89 -9.37 11.18 20.03
CA THR A 89 -9.10 12.62 20.12
C THR A 89 -10.06 13.37 21.04
N GLY A 90 -11.00 12.67 21.69
CA GLY A 90 -12.00 13.26 22.58
C GLY A 90 -13.11 14.07 21.89
N ARG A 91 -13.02 14.30 20.57
CA ARG A 91 -14.03 15.03 19.80
C ARG A 91 -15.39 14.33 19.82
N GLN A 92 -15.38 13.01 19.82
CA GLN A 92 -16.60 12.21 19.89
C GLN A 92 -17.36 12.43 21.21
N GLU A 93 -16.66 12.62 22.33
CA GLU A 93 -17.31 12.89 23.62
C GLU A 93 -18.05 14.24 23.61
N LEU A 94 -17.42 15.27 23.03
CA LEU A 94 -18.05 16.59 22.86
C LEU A 94 -19.30 16.51 21.97
N ILE A 95 -19.23 15.77 20.85
CA ILE A 95 -20.38 15.56 19.96
C ILE A 95 -21.48 14.76 20.67
N SER A 96 -21.11 13.74 21.43
CA SER A 96 -22.04 12.91 22.20
C SER A 96 -22.69 13.65 23.37
N SER A 97 -22.14 14.78 23.81
CA SER A 97 -22.77 15.67 24.81
C SER A 97 -23.89 16.54 24.22
N ALA A 98 -23.93 16.69 22.89
CA ALA A 98 -25.02 17.36 22.17
C ALA A 98 -26.19 16.41 21.91
N MET A 99 -27.26 16.91 21.27
CA MET A 99 -28.46 16.14 20.88
C MET A 99 -28.20 15.21 19.68
N VAL A 100 -27.14 14.40 19.73
CA VAL A 100 -26.73 13.46 18.69
C VAL A 100 -26.94 12.02 19.18
N GLY A 101 -27.72 11.25 18.43
CA GLY A 101 -28.02 9.86 18.80
C GLY A 101 -26.77 8.97 18.83
N ARG A 102 -26.73 7.99 19.74
CA ARG A 102 -25.59 7.07 19.95
C ARG A 102 -25.10 6.35 18.69
N ARG A 103 -26.01 6.04 17.75
CA ARG A 103 -25.67 5.36 16.49
C ARG A 103 -25.25 6.31 15.36
N ALA A 104 -25.51 7.61 15.49
CA ALA A 104 -25.30 8.59 14.43
C ALA A 104 -23.84 8.69 13.96
N PRO A 105 -22.80 8.65 14.82
CA PRO A 105 -21.41 8.70 14.36
C PRO A 105 -21.04 7.51 13.47
N LEU A 106 -21.43 6.30 13.89
CA LEU A 106 -21.19 5.08 13.12
C LEU A 106 -21.96 5.12 11.79
N THR A 107 -23.22 5.57 11.80
CA THR A 107 -24.01 5.74 10.59
C THR A 107 -23.38 6.77 9.65
N ALA A 108 -22.92 7.92 10.15
CA ALA A 108 -22.26 8.94 9.35
C ALA A 108 -20.98 8.41 8.71
N ALA A 109 -20.17 7.65 9.44
CA ALA A 109 -18.96 7.03 8.92
C ALA A 109 -19.25 6.00 7.81
N LEU A 110 -20.26 5.14 7.99
CA LEU A 110 -20.69 4.17 6.97
C LEU A 110 -21.33 4.85 5.75
N LEU A 111 -22.09 5.92 5.94
CA LEU A 111 -22.65 6.72 4.84
C LEU A 111 -21.55 7.44 4.06
N ALA A 112 -20.53 7.98 4.72
CA ALA A 112 -19.38 8.58 4.05
C ALA A 112 -18.63 7.56 3.18
N ALA A 113 -18.43 6.34 3.71
CA ALA A 113 -17.87 5.24 2.93
C ALA A 113 -18.79 4.84 1.76
N LEU A 114 -20.11 4.78 1.98
CA LEU A 114 -21.08 4.47 0.93
C LEU A 114 -21.02 5.50 -0.19
N VAL A 115 -21.06 6.80 0.12
CA VAL A 115 -20.96 7.88 -0.87
C VAL A 115 -19.66 7.76 -1.68
N ALA A 116 -18.52 7.52 -1.03
CA ALA A 116 -17.25 7.35 -1.71
C ALA A 116 -17.24 6.15 -2.67
N ASN A 117 -17.78 5.01 -2.23
CA ASN A 117 -17.85 3.79 -3.04
C ASN A 117 -18.88 3.90 -4.16
N THR A 118 -20.03 4.55 -3.94
CA THR A 118 -21.00 4.84 -4.99
C THR A 118 -20.42 5.76 -6.05
N ALA A 119 -19.73 6.84 -5.65
CA ALA A 119 -19.04 7.72 -6.59
C ALA A 119 -17.98 6.93 -7.40
N LEU A 120 -17.22 6.05 -6.75
CA LEU A 120 -16.26 5.19 -7.42
C LEU A 120 -16.92 4.23 -8.42
N ALA A 121 -18.02 3.56 -8.05
CA ALA A 121 -18.78 2.70 -8.95
C ALA A 121 -19.27 3.46 -10.17
N LEU A 122 -19.84 4.66 -9.98
CA LEU A 122 -20.36 5.48 -11.06
C LEU A 122 -19.25 5.91 -12.02
N LEU A 123 -18.12 6.40 -11.51
CA LEU A 123 -16.99 6.85 -12.33
C LEU A 123 -16.35 5.70 -13.11
N VAL A 124 -16.16 4.54 -12.48
CA VAL A 124 -15.63 3.34 -13.14
C VAL A 124 -16.60 2.84 -14.20
N THR A 125 -17.89 2.77 -13.89
CA THR A 125 -18.92 2.34 -14.86
C THR A 125 -18.97 3.28 -16.05
N ALA A 126 -19.04 4.59 -15.81
CA ALA A 126 -19.09 5.60 -16.86
C ALA A 126 -17.83 5.60 -17.73
N GLY A 127 -16.65 5.47 -17.11
CA GLY A 127 -15.38 5.48 -17.83
C GLY A 127 -15.11 4.21 -18.64
N LEU A 128 -15.75 3.08 -18.32
CA LEU A 128 -15.59 1.84 -19.07
C LEU A 128 -16.72 1.59 -20.09
N ALA A 129 -17.96 2.00 -19.81
CA ALA A 129 -19.14 1.60 -20.59
C ALA A 129 -19.05 1.89 -22.11
N GLY A 130 -18.45 3.02 -22.49
CA GLY A 130 -18.22 3.37 -23.89
C GLY A 130 -17.07 2.57 -24.51
N PRO A 131 -15.82 2.72 -24.02
CA PRO A 131 -14.64 2.10 -24.62
C PRO A 131 -14.67 0.56 -24.71
N THR A 132 -15.36 -0.12 -23.79
CA THR A 132 -15.39 -1.59 -23.77
C THR A 132 -16.60 -2.19 -24.50
N GLY A 133 -17.54 -1.36 -24.95
CA GLY A 133 -18.72 -1.79 -25.70
C GLY A 133 -19.78 -2.55 -24.89
N SER A 134 -19.64 -2.69 -23.57
CA SER A 134 -20.64 -3.34 -22.70
C SER A 134 -20.87 -2.57 -21.40
N ALA A 135 -22.07 -1.98 -21.29
CA ALA A 135 -22.52 -1.29 -20.08
C ALA A 135 -22.75 -2.24 -18.90
N SER A 136 -23.19 -3.48 -19.15
CA SER A 136 -23.39 -4.48 -18.09
C SER A 136 -22.07 -4.90 -17.46
N GLY A 137 -21.05 -5.15 -18.28
CA GLY A 137 -19.71 -5.47 -17.78
C GLY A 137 -19.08 -4.29 -17.04
N ALA A 138 -19.23 -3.06 -17.55
CA ALA A 138 -18.75 -1.86 -16.88
C ALA A 138 -19.41 -1.67 -15.50
N LEU A 139 -20.73 -1.87 -15.43
CA LEU A 139 -21.48 -1.81 -14.18
C LEU A 139 -21.03 -2.89 -13.20
N ALA A 140 -20.79 -4.11 -13.68
CA ALA A 140 -20.28 -5.20 -12.87
C ALA A 140 -18.91 -4.84 -12.25
N VAL A 141 -17.97 -4.27 -13.01
CA VAL A 141 -16.68 -3.80 -12.46
C VAL A 141 -16.90 -2.75 -11.38
N GLY A 142 -17.72 -1.72 -11.66
CA GLY A 142 -18.00 -0.63 -10.73
C GLY A 142 -18.62 -1.14 -9.42
N LEU A 143 -19.62 -2.02 -9.50
CA LEU A 143 -20.28 -2.61 -8.34
C LEU A 143 -19.36 -3.54 -7.56
N THR A 144 -18.54 -4.36 -8.22
CA THR A 144 -17.57 -5.23 -7.55
C THR A 144 -16.59 -4.43 -6.70
N VAL A 145 -16.03 -3.36 -7.25
CA VAL A 145 -15.08 -2.48 -6.55
C VAL A 145 -15.76 -1.80 -5.36
N ALA A 146 -16.95 -1.22 -5.56
CA ALA A 146 -17.68 -0.52 -4.51
C ALA A 146 -18.20 -1.45 -3.40
N ALA A 147 -18.71 -2.64 -3.76
CA ALA A 147 -19.19 -3.63 -2.81
C ALA A 147 -18.04 -4.16 -1.94
N THR A 148 -16.88 -4.41 -2.53
CA THR A 148 -15.66 -4.76 -1.78
C THR A 148 -15.27 -3.63 -0.81
N GLY A 149 -15.30 -2.39 -1.28
CA GLY A 149 -15.09 -1.23 -0.42
C GLY A 149 -16.06 -1.20 0.77
N MET A 150 -17.35 -1.43 0.54
CA MET A 150 -18.34 -1.46 1.62
C MET A 150 -18.17 -2.63 2.59
N LEU A 151 -17.76 -3.80 2.11
CA LEU A 151 -17.46 -4.96 2.96
C LEU A 151 -16.33 -4.65 3.96
N PHE A 152 -15.29 -3.95 3.52
CA PHE A 152 -14.23 -3.54 4.42
C PHE A 152 -14.58 -2.30 5.26
N ALA A 153 -15.54 -1.48 4.82
CA ALA A 153 -16.16 -0.44 5.66
C ALA A 153 -16.89 -1.06 6.87
N SER A 154 -17.73 -2.07 6.63
CA SER A 154 -18.46 -2.77 7.70
C SER A 154 -17.53 -3.62 8.57
N THR A 155 -16.49 -4.22 8.00
CA THR A 155 -15.44 -4.91 8.77
C THR A 155 -14.71 -3.92 9.70
N ALA A 156 -14.33 -2.74 9.18
CA ALA A 156 -13.71 -1.68 9.98
C ALA A 156 -14.63 -1.19 11.10
N ALA A 157 -15.93 -1.09 10.83
CA ALA A 157 -16.94 -0.69 11.82
C ALA A 157 -17.02 -1.67 13.00
N ILE A 158 -16.95 -2.98 12.75
CA ILE A 158 -16.86 -4.00 13.81
C ILE A 158 -15.56 -3.82 14.60
N VAL A 159 -14.43 -3.79 13.89
CA VAL A 159 -13.11 -3.69 14.52
C VAL A 159 -12.98 -2.43 15.38
N ALA A 160 -13.58 -1.31 14.96
CA ALA A 160 -13.61 -0.07 15.74
C ALA A 160 -14.32 -0.21 17.09
N GLN A 161 -15.23 -1.18 17.27
CA GLN A 161 -15.84 -1.48 18.57
C GLN A 161 -14.98 -2.42 19.42
N LEU A 162 -14.11 -3.20 18.79
CA LEU A 162 -13.29 -4.20 19.47
C LEU A 162 -12.06 -3.61 20.13
N THR A 163 -11.54 -2.47 19.66
CA THR A 163 -10.30 -1.89 20.19
C THR A 163 -10.43 -0.41 20.54
N GLU A 164 -9.70 0.00 21.57
CA GLU A 164 -9.53 1.40 21.93
C GLU A 164 -8.65 2.21 20.96
N SER A 165 -7.85 1.55 20.12
CA SER A 165 -6.90 2.26 19.26
C SER A 165 -7.29 2.33 17.80
N ALA A 166 -7.36 3.53 17.22
CA ALA A 166 -7.60 3.74 15.79
C ALA A 166 -6.46 3.14 14.94
N ARG A 167 -5.21 3.21 15.44
CA ARG A 167 -4.07 2.56 14.77
C ARG A 167 -4.20 1.05 14.77
N PHE A 168 -4.55 0.47 15.92
CA PHE A 168 -4.72 -0.98 16.01
C PHE A 168 -5.91 -1.45 15.18
N ALA A 169 -7.01 -0.69 15.17
CA ALA A 169 -8.16 -0.95 14.32
C ALA A 169 -7.77 -0.97 12.84
N LYS A 170 -7.03 0.05 12.36
CA LYS A 170 -6.56 0.12 10.96
C LYS A 170 -5.70 -1.10 10.63
N GLY A 171 -4.79 -1.47 11.55
CA GLY A 171 -3.93 -2.63 11.41
C GLY A 171 -4.68 -3.96 11.36
N MET A 172 -5.66 -4.17 12.25
CA MET A 172 -6.49 -5.37 12.27
C MET A 172 -7.33 -5.51 11.00
N THR A 173 -8.02 -4.44 10.57
CA THR A 173 -8.82 -4.48 9.34
C THR A 173 -7.93 -4.69 8.11
N ALA A 174 -6.77 -4.04 8.04
CA ALA A 174 -5.79 -4.28 6.98
C ALA A 174 -5.25 -5.73 7.01
N GLY A 175 -5.07 -6.30 8.20
CA GLY A 175 -4.69 -7.71 8.36
C GLY A 175 -5.76 -8.67 7.83
N VAL A 176 -7.04 -8.40 8.08
CA VAL A 176 -8.16 -9.17 7.51
C VAL A 176 -8.19 -9.05 5.98
N LEU A 177 -7.95 -7.84 5.45
CA LEU A 177 -7.84 -7.61 4.00
C LEU A 177 -6.67 -8.39 3.38
N GLY A 178 -5.51 -8.37 4.03
CA GLY A 178 -4.34 -9.13 3.59
C GLY A 178 -4.58 -10.64 3.63
N ALA A 179 -5.20 -11.15 4.69
CA ALA A 179 -5.57 -12.56 4.80
C ALA A 179 -6.56 -12.98 3.69
N ALA A 180 -7.58 -12.14 3.41
CA ALA A 180 -8.50 -12.36 2.30
C ALA A 180 -7.76 -12.40 0.95
N PHE A 181 -6.80 -11.51 0.73
CA PHE A 181 -5.99 -11.50 -0.51
C PHE A 181 -5.14 -12.75 -0.64
N VAL A 182 -4.48 -13.20 0.42
CA VAL A 182 -3.66 -14.42 0.42
C VAL A 182 -4.51 -15.67 0.18
N LEU A 183 -5.67 -15.79 0.82
CA LEU A 183 -6.58 -16.92 0.58
C LEU A 183 -7.04 -16.98 -0.88
N ARG A 184 -7.42 -15.83 -1.45
CA ARG A 184 -7.78 -15.71 -2.87
C ARG A 184 -6.60 -16.11 -3.78
N ALA A 185 -5.43 -15.49 -3.58
CA ALA A 185 -4.23 -15.76 -4.36
C ALA A 185 -3.80 -17.23 -4.32
N ALA A 186 -3.87 -17.87 -3.14
CA ALA A 186 -3.59 -19.29 -3.00
C ALA A 186 -4.60 -20.15 -3.77
N GLY A 187 -5.88 -19.80 -3.74
CA GLY A 187 -6.91 -20.49 -4.51
C GLY A 187 -6.71 -20.39 -6.02
N ASP A 188 -6.42 -19.20 -6.52
CA ASP A 188 -6.25 -18.94 -7.97
C ASP A 188 -4.91 -19.45 -8.51
N SER A 189 -3.91 -19.60 -7.64
CA SER A 189 -2.68 -20.29 -8.00
C SER A 189 -2.96 -21.76 -8.33
N ALA A 190 -3.94 -22.38 -7.66
CA ALA A 190 -4.27 -23.79 -7.81
C ALA A 190 -5.27 -24.07 -8.96
N THR A 191 -6.31 -23.23 -9.14
CA THR A 191 -7.30 -23.39 -10.22
C THR A 191 -7.43 -22.14 -11.08
N ASN A 192 -7.76 -22.29 -12.35
CA ASN A 192 -7.87 -21.19 -13.32
C ASN A 192 -9.31 -20.74 -13.62
N ASP A 193 -10.30 -21.33 -12.97
CA ASP A 193 -11.72 -21.15 -13.22
C ASP A 193 -12.44 -20.45 -12.05
N GLY A 194 -11.71 -20.09 -11.00
CA GLY A 194 -12.25 -19.48 -9.78
C GLY A 194 -13.13 -20.42 -8.94
N SER A 195 -13.05 -21.75 -9.15
CA SER A 195 -13.81 -22.74 -8.39
C SER A 195 -13.17 -23.13 -7.05
N SER A 196 -11.91 -22.74 -6.82
CA SER A 196 -11.17 -23.12 -5.61
C SER A 196 -11.90 -22.73 -4.33
N VAL A 197 -11.96 -23.66 -3.39
CA VAL A 197 -12.55 -23.44 -2.05
C VAL A 197 -11.85 -22.28 -1.34
N LEU A 198 -10.53 -22.13 -1.52
CA LEU A 198 -9.77 -21.02 -0.91
C LEU A 198 -10.19 -19.65 -1.49
N THR A 199 -10.46 -19.59 -2.80
CA THR A 199 -11.03 -18.39 -3.46
C THR A 199 -12.40 -18.08 -2.89
N TRP A 200 -13.26 -19.08 -2.68
CA TRP A 200 -14.61 -18.89 -2.11
C TRP A 200 -14.65 -18.63 -0.60
N LEU A 201 -13.59 -18.93 0.15
CA LEU A 201 -13.44 -18.50 1.54
C LEU A 201 -13.05 -17.01 1.64
N SER A 202 -12.51 -16.45 0.57
CA SER A 202 -12.12 -15.05 0.53
C SER A 202 -13.26 -14.13 0.06
N PRO A 203 -13.57 -13.04 0.78
CA PRO A 203 -14.51 -12.04 0.26
C PRO A 203 -14.00 -11.35 -1.01
N LEU A 204 -12.68 -11.34 -1.25
CA LEU A 204 -12.11 -10.86 -2.51
C LEU A 204 -12.31 -11.86 -3.66
N GLY A 205 -12.37 -13.16 -3.36
CA GLY A 205 -12.72 -14.17 -4.36
C GLY A 205 -14.20 -14.14 -4.75
N TRP A 206 -15.10 -13.70 -3.87
CA TRP A 206 -16.50 -13.42 -4.26
C TRP A 206 -16.58 -12.27 -5.27
N ALA A 207 -15.82 -11.21 -5.02
CA ALA A 207 -15.72 -10.04 -5.90
C ALA A 207 -15.17 -10.43 -7.28
N GLU A 208 -14.13 -11.26 -7.32
CA GLU A 208 -13.57 -11.81 -8.55
C GLU A 208 -14.57 -12.70 -9.31
N ASN A 209 -15.32 -13.54 -8.60
CA ASN A 209 -16.32 -14.44 -9.17
C ASN A 209 -17.57 -13.73 -9.70
N VAL A 210 -17.68 -12.40 -9.63
CA VAL A 210 -18.70 -11.63 -10.37
C VAL A 210 -18.47 -11.73 -11.88
N ARG A 211 -17.24 -11.99 -12.34
CA ARG A 211 -16.86 -12.19 -13.76
C ARG A 211 -17.33 -11.07 -14.71
N PRO A 212 -16.96 -9.80 -14.48
CA PRO A 212 -17.32 -8.72 -15.40
C PRO A 212 -16.88 -9.02 -16.84
N TYR A 213 -17.74 -8.80 -17.83
CA TYR A 213 -17.50 -9.09 -19.26
C TYR A 213 -17.28 -10.57 -19.61
N ALA A 214 -17.62 -11.50 -18.71
CA ALA A 214 -17.43 -12.94 -18.91
C ALA A 214 -18.61 -13.75 -18.35
N GLY A 215 -19.84 -13.29 -18.63
CA GLY A 215 -21.08 -13.88 -18.10
C GLY A 215 -21.26 -13.50 -16.63
N GLU A 216 -21.72 -12.28 -16.39
CA GLU A 216 -21.77 -11.69 -15.05
C GLU A 216 -22.57 -12.53 -14.06
N ARG A 217 -21.93 -12.94 -12.97
CA ARG A 217 -22.57 -13.68 -11.87
C ARG A 217 -23.07 -12.71 -10.81
N TRP A 218 -24.16 -12.00 -11.12
CA TRP A 218 -24.76 -10.98 -10.25
C TRP A 218 -25.07 -11.48 -8.84
N TRP A 219 -25.37 -12.77 -8.67
CA TRP A 219 -25.63 -13.36 -7.36
C TRP A 219 -24.41 -13.30 -6.42
N ALA A 220 -23.17 -13.25 -6.95
CA ALA A 220 -21.98 -13.10 -6.11
C ALA A 220 -21.96 -11.74 -5.39
N LEU A 221 -22.55 -10.69 -5.98
CA LEU A 221 -22.76 -9.41 -5.30
C LEU A 221 -23.76 -9.52 -4.15
N LEU A 222 -24.74 -10.42 -4.23
CA LEU A 222 -25.68 -10.66 -3.12
C LEU A 222 -24.98 -11.27 -1.92
N LEU A 223 -23.96 -12.13 -2.12
CA LEU A 223 -23.13 -12.64 -1.02
C LEU A 223 -22.36 -11.52 -0.33
N ILE A 224 -21.74 -10.62 -1.10
CA ILE A 224 -21.03 -9.46 -0.55
C ILE A 224 -22.02 -8.54 0.19
N GLY A 225 -23.19 -8.27 -0.40
CA GLY A 225 -24.25 -7.47 0.22
C GLY A 225 -24.76 -8.08 1.52
N ALA A 226 -24.99 -9.40 1.56
CA ALA A 226 -25.40 -10.11 2.78
C ALA A 226 -24.31 -10.01 3.86
N ALA A 227 -23.04 -10.18 3.51
CA ALA A 227 -21.94 -10.01 4.45
C ALA A 227 -21.87 -8.57 5.00
N VAL A 228 -22.03 -7.54 4.16
CA VAL A 228 -22.11 -6.13 4.57
C VAL A 228 -23.24 -5.91 5.57
N LEU A 229 -24.45 -6.44 5.29
CA LEU A 229 -25.60 -6.30 6.17
C LEU A 229 -25.38 -6.98 7.52
N VAL A 230 -24.93 -8.24 7.51
CA VAL A 230 -24.62 -8.99 8.75
C VAL A 230 -23.55 -8.26 9.56
N GLN A 231 -22.47 -7.82 8.92
CA GLN A 231 -21.41 -7.08 9.59
C GLN A 231 -21.89 -5.74 10.14
N GLY A 232 -22.77 -5.04 9.41
CA GLY A 232 -23.41 -3.82 9.85
C GLY A 232 -24.26 -4.04 11.11
N VAL A 233 -25.10 -5.08 11.13
CA VAL A 233 -25.89 -5.46 12.32
C VAL A 233 -24.97 -5.75 13.51
N VAL A 234 -23.88 -6.51 13.29
CA VAL A 234 -22.89 -6.78 14.34
C VAL A 234 -22.25 -5.48 14.84
N ALA A 235 -21.84 -4.58 13.95
CA ALA A 235 -21.24 -3.31 14.34
C ALA A 235 -22.21 -2.43 15.15
N TYR A 236 -23.47 -2.30 14.74
CA TYR A 236 -24.48 -1.51 15.47
C TYR A 236 -24.88 -2.13 16.81
N THR A 237 -24.93 -3.45 16.91
CA THR A 237 -25.22 -4.13 18.19
C THR A 237 -24.08 -3.98 19.17
N LEU A 238 -22.82 -4.11 18.72
CA LEU A 238 -21.63 -3.84 19.53
C LEU A 238 -21.58 -2.37 19.97
N ALA A 239 -21.74 -1.41 19.04
CA ALA A 239 -21.75 0.02 19.36
C ALA A 239 -22.87 0.41 20.34
N GLY A 240 -24.02 -0.28 20.27
CA GLY A 240 -25.15 -0.09 21.19
C GLY A 240 -24.94 -0.70 22.57
N ARG A 241 -23.91 -1.51 22.79
CA ARG A 241 -23.57 -2.11 24.09
C ARG A 241 -22.30 -1.54 24.72
N ARG A 242 -21.43 -0.91 23.91
CA ARG A 242 -20.14 -0.36 24.33
C ARG A 242 -20.23 1.11 24.70
N ASP A 243 -19.77 1.48 25.89
CA ASP A 243 -19.69 2.89 26.29
C ASP A 243 -18.61 3.64 25.50
N VAL A 244 -18.76 4.96 25.38
CA VAL A 244 -17.80 5.80 24.66
C VAL A 244 -16.42 5.68 25.31
N GLY A 245 -15.37 5.60 24.50
CA GLY A 245 -14.00 5.42 24.98
C GLY A 245 -13.64 3.96 25.28
N MET A 246 -14.59 3.11 25.68
CA MET A 246 -14.34 1.69 26.02
C MET A 246 -14.11 0.81 24.79
N SER A 247 -13.70 -0.44 24.98
CA SER A 247 -13.60 -1.46 23.93
C SER A 247 -13.94 -2.86 24.43
N PHE A 248 -14.34 -3.77 23.54
CA PHE A 248 -14.65 -5.17 23.91
C PHE A 248 -13.40 -6.05 24.09
N LEU A 249 -12.27 -5.69 23.47
CA LEU A 249 -10.99 -6.31 23.76
C LEU A 249 -10.27 -5.44 24.79
N PRO A 250 -10.20 -5.88 26.07
CA PRO A 250 -9.65 -5.04 27.12
C PRO A 250 -8.18 -4.71 26.82
N THR A 251 -7.83 -3.44 26.98
CA THR A 251 -6.43 -3.03 27.02
C THR A 251 -5.78 -3.70 28.24
N ARG A 252 -4.81 -4.59 28.01
CA ARG A 252 -4.12 -5.28 29.10
C ARG A 252 -3.49 -4.22 30.02
N PRO A 253 -3.75 -4.24 31.34
CA PRO A 253 -3.02 -3.38 32.25
C PRO A 253 -1.54 -3.65 32.06
N GLY A 254 -0.77 -2.59 31.82
CA GLY A 254 0.68 -2.70 31.70
C GLY A 254 1.28 -3.31 32.97
N PRO A 255 2.51 -3.80 32.91
CA PRO A 255 3.21 -4.24 34.12
C PRO A 255 3.23 -3.11 35.16
N ALA A 256 3.15 -3.46 36.45
CA ALA A 256 3.13 -2.51 37.56
C ALA A 256 4.34 -1.56 37.54
N SER A 257 5.48 -2.04 37.03
CA SER A 257 6.64 -1.23 36.65
C SER A 257 6.76 -1.17 35.13
N GLY A 258 6.76 0.05 34.58
CA GLY A 258 6.98 0.27 33.16
C GLY A 258 8.41 -0.11 32.75
N SER A 259 8.54 -0.82 31.63
CA SER A 259 9.86 -1.20 31.06
C SER A 259 10.49 -0.13 30.18
N VAL A 260 9.80 1.00 29.98
CA VAL A 260 10.29 2.13 29.18
C VAL A 260 10.90 3.18 30.10
N ALA A 261 12.22 3.13 30.25
CA ALA A 261 12.97 4.03 31.13
C ALA A 261 13.70 5.16 30.38
N THR A 262 13.73 5.14 29.05
CA THR A 262 14.50 6.10 28.24
C THR A 262 13.67 6.64 27.07
N ALA A 263 14.03 7.82 26.58
CA ALA A 263 13.46 8.41 25.36
C ALA A 263 13.59 7.46 24.16
N GLY A 264 14.75 6.80 24.01
CA GLY A 264 14.96 5.75 23.01
C GLY A 264 14.08 4.52 23.19
N GLY A 265 13.86 4.08 24.44
CA GLY A 265 12.90 3.03 24.74
C GLY A 265 11.47 3.39 24.32
N LEU A 266 11.08 4.65 24.53
CA LEU A 266 9.78 5.18 24.14
C LEU A 266 9.67 5.25 22.61
N ALA A 267 10.67 5.82 21.93
CA ALA A 267 10.72 5.90 20.48
C ALA A 267 10.60 4.49 19.85
N ARG A 268 11.34 3.51 20.39
CA ARG A 268 11.25 2.11 19.95
C ARG A 268 9.85 1.54 20.16
N ARG A 269 9.23 1.78 21.32
CA ARG A 269 7.87 1.29 21.60
C ARG A 269 6.83 1.90 20.66
N LEU A 270 6.95 3.18 20.32
CA LEU A 270 6.03 3.88 19.43
C LEU A 270 6.16 3.46 17.96
N GLN A 271 7.38 3.08 17.55
CA GLN A 271 7.69 2.76 16.15
C GLN A 271 7.74 1.26 15.85
N ARG A 272 7.94 0.37 16.85
CA ARG A 272 8.11 -1.07 16.64
C ARG A 272 7.01 -1.70 15.78
N GLY A 273 5.74 -1.32 16.01
CA GLY A 273 4.63 -1.88 15.26
C GLY A 273 4.67 -1.48 13.78
N SER A 274 5.11 -0.25 13.50
CA SER A 274 5.31 0.22 12.13
C SER A 274 6.47 -0.51 11.47
N VAL A 275 7.64 -0.57 12.11
CA VAL A 275 8.82 -1.30 11.60
C VAL A 275 8.48 -2.75 11.28
N LEU A 276 7.82 -3.45 12.21
CA LEU A 276 7.42 -4.84 12.03
C LEU A 276 6.40 -5.01 10.91
N GLY A 277 5.37 -4.15 10.84
CA GLY A 277 4.36 -4.20 9.79
C GLY A 277 4.94 -3.97 8.39
N TRP A 278 5.81 -2.97 8.24
CA TRP A 278 6.51 -2.71 6.98
C TRP A 278 7.48 -3.85 6.61
N SER A 279 8.24 -4.36 7.58
CA SER A 279 9.16 -5.48 7.34
C SER A 279 8.41 -6.75 6.92
N ALA A 280 7.30 -7.09 7.58
CA ALA A 280 6.48 -8.23 7.21
C ALA A 280 5.88 -8.05 5.81
N GLY A 281 5.35 -6.86 5.50
CA GLY A 281 4.82 -6.54 4.17
C GLY A 281 5.86 -6.67 3.07
N PHE A 282 7.06 -6.11 3.27
CA PHE A 282 8.16 -6.20 2.30
C PHE A 282 8.73 -7.61 2.17
N GLY A 283 8.82 -8.36 3.28
CA GLY A 283 9.28 -9.75 3.26
C GLY A 283 8.31 -10.65 2.50
N LEU A 284 7.00 -10.52 2.76
CA LEU A 284 5.96 -11.25 2.03
C LEU A 284 5.90 -10.84 0.56
N ALA A 285 5.93 -9.54 0.25
CA ALA A 285 5.98 -9.07 -1.12
C ALA A 285 7.23 -9.58 -1.84
N GLY A 286 8.39 -9.53 -1.19
CA GLY A 286 9.63 -10.07 -1.72
C GLY A 286 9.51 -11.56 -2.02
N LEU A 287 8.96 -12.35 -1.10
CA LEU A 287 8.76 -13.78 -1.30
C LEU A 287 7.84 -14.08 -2.50
N VAL A 288 6.73 -13.34 -2.62
CA VAL A 288 5.78 -13.48 -3.73
C VAL A 288 6.42 -13.08 -5.06
N PHE A 289 7.05 -11.91 -5.13
CA PHE A 289 7.69 -11.43 -6.36
C PHE A 289 8.93 -12.23 -6.74
N GLY A 290 9.67 -12.77 -5.77
CA GLY A 290 10.78 -13.70 -6.00
C GLY A 290 10.32 -14.97 -6.70
N GLY A 291 9.18 -15.53 -6.27
CA GLY A 291 8.56 -16.69 -6.92
C GLY A 291 8.00 -16.41 -8.32
N MET A 292 7.90 -15.13 -8.73
CA MET A 292 7.47 -14.75 -10.07
C MET A 292 8.63 -14.65 -11.07
N VAL A 293 9.88 -14.65 -10.62
CA VAL A 293 11.05 -14.42 -11.47
C VAL A 293 11.14 -15.46 -12.60
N GLU A 294 10.89 -16.74 -12.30
CA GLU A 294 10.94 -17.82 -13.31
C GLU A 294 9.75 -17.75 -14.26
N GLY A 295 8.53 -17.54 -13.74
CA GLY A 295 7.33 -17.41 -14.55
C GLY A 295 7.36 -16.19 -15.49
N ALA A 296 8.20 -15.18 -15.23
CA ALA A 296 8.42 -14.07 -16.14
C ALA A 296 9.20 -14.49 -17.40
N ALA A 297 10.16 -15.42 -17.27
CA ALA A 297 10.94 -15.94 -18.39
C ALA A 297 10.09 -16.84 -19.30
N ASP A 298 9.14 -17.59 -18.73
CA ASP A 298 8.26 -18.50 -19.48
C ASP A 298 7.27 -17.77 -20.39
N LEU A 299 6.91 -16.52 -20.08
CA LEU A 299 5.99 -15.70 -20.90
C LEU A 299 6.56 -15.32 -22.28
N VAL A 300 7.86 -15.48 -22.50
CA VAL A 300 8.55 -15.09 -23.74
C VAL A 300 8.54 -16.22 -24.79
N GLY A 301 8.27 -17.46 -24.38
CA GLY A 301 8.51 -18.69 -25.16
C GLY A 301 7.66 -18.90 -26.43
N GLY A 302 6.96 -17.90 -26.96
CA GLY A 302 6.05 -18.04 -28.11
C GLY A 302 6.17 -16.99 -29.22
N ASN A 303 7.08 -16.00 -29.11
CA ASN A 303 7.21 -14.93 -30.10
C ASN A 303 8.68 -14.76 -30.52
N GLU A 304 9.00 -15.01 -31.79
CA GLU A 304 10.36 -14.90 -32.35
C GLU A 304 11.01 -13.52 -32.12
N GLN A 305 10.20 -12.46 -32.12
CA GLN A 305 10.68 -11.09 -31.87
C GLN A 305 11.03 -10.87 -30.39
N ALA A 306 10.27 -11.50 -29.48
CA ALA A 306 10.56 -11.48 -28.05
C ALA A 306 11.78 -12.37 -27.73
N ALA A 307 11.93 -13.50 -28.43
CA ALA A 307 13.11 -14.36 -28.34
C ALA A 307 14.41 -13.65 -28.78
N ALA A 308 14.37 -12.86 -29.85
CA ALA A 308 15.54 -12.08 -30.29
C ALA A 308 15.93 -10.96 -29.31
N ILE A 309 14.95 -10.31 -28.67
CA ILE A 309 15.20 -9.33 -27.59
C ILE A 309 15.76 -10.05 -26.35
N PHE A 310 15.22 -11.22 -26.04
CA PHE A 310 15.64 -12.07 -24.93
C PHE A 310 17.08 -12.56 -25.05
N GLU A 311 17.51 -13.04 -26.22
CA GLU A 311 18.90 -13.40 -26.47
C GLU A 311 19.84 -12.20 -26.31
N ARG A 312 19.47 -11.04 -26.85
CA ARG A 312 20.25 -9.79 -26.73
C ARG A 312 20.37 -9.30 -25.29
N MET A 313 19.40 -9.60 -24.42
CA MET A 313 19.46 -9.29 -22.99
C MET A 313 20.29 -10.27 -22.17
N GLY A 314 20.86 -11.32 -22.77
CA GLY A 314 21.61 -12.36 -22.06
C GLY A 314 20.78 -13.58 -21.67
N GLY A 315 19.67 -13.83 -22.36
CA GLY A 315 18.80 -14.99 -22.16
C GLY A 315 18.04 -14.96 -20.82
N GLN A 316 17.72 -16.14 -20.29
CA GLN A 316 16.96 -16.29 -19.04
C GLN A 316 17.59 -15.53 -17.87
N THR A 317 18.92 -15.60 -17.73
CA THR A 317 19.65 -14.96 -16.64
C THR A 317 19.58 -13.44 -16.72
N GLY A 318 19.67 -12.87 -17.93
CA GLY A 318 19.53 -11.43 -18.12
C GLY A 318 18.13 -10.92 -17.78
N MET A 319 17.11 -11.68 -18.16
CA MET A 319 15.71 -11.34 -17.86
C MET A 319 15.40 -11.46 -16.36
N SER A 320 15.89 -12.51 -15.69
CA SER A 320 15.72 -12.67 -14.24
C SER A 320 16.39 -11.52 -13.48
N GLN A 321 17.61 -11.14 -13.89
CA GLN A 321 18.33 -10.02 -13.30
C GLN A 321 17.63 -8.68 -13.53
N ALA A 322 17.13 -8.42 -14.75
CA ALA A 322 16.37 -7.21 -15.06
C ALA A 322 15.05 -7.13 -14.26
N PHE A 323 14.35 -8.25 -14.10
CA PHE A 323 13.15 -8.33 -13.28
C PHE A 323 13.47 -8.07 -11.80
N LEU A 324 14.49 -8.72 -11.25
CA LEU A 324 14.95 -8.49 -9.87
C LEU A 324 15.37 -7.04 -9.65
N ALA A 325 16.09 -6.44 -10.60
CA ALA A 325 16.49 -5.04 -10.52
C ALA A 325 15.30 -4.09 -10.50
N SER A 326 14.27 -4.39 -11.29
CA SER A 326 13.02 -3.64 -11.31
C SER A 326 12.27 -3.77 -9.98
N MET A 327 12.18 -4.98 -9.42
CA MET A 327 11.52 -5.22 -8.13
C MET A 327 12.25 -4.56 -6.96
N VAL A 328 13.58 -4.65 -6.93
CA VAL A 328 14.43 -3.98 -5.94
C VAL A 328 14.27 -2.46 -6.02
N GLY A 329 14.27 -1.89 -7.24
CA GLY A 329 14.02 -0.46 -7.44
C GLY A 329 12.63 -0.04 -6.96
N MET A 330 11.60 -0.85 -7.26
CA MET A 330 10.23 -0.63 -6.78
C MET A 330 10.16 -0.66 -5.26
N PHE A 331 10.79 -1.63 -4.59
CA PHE A 331 10.88 -1.68 -3.14
C PHE A 331 11.61 -0.48 -2.56
N GLY A 332 12.72 -0.06 -3.18
CA GLY A 332 13.45 1.14 -2.77
C GLY A 332 12.55 2.38 -2.75
N MET A 333 11.79 2.58 -3.84
CA MET A 333 10.83 3.68 -3.95
C MET A 333 9.74 3.60 -2.88
N VAL A 334 9.12 2.43 -2.67
CA VAL A 334 8.08 2.27 -1.64
C VAL A 334 8.65 2.44 -0.22
N ALA A 335 9.88 2.01 0.04
CA ALA A 335 10.56 2.16 1.32
C ALA A 335 10.89 3.63 1.65
N ALA A 336 10.97 4.51 0.65
CA ALA A 336 11.05 5.95 0.88
C ALA A 336 9.81 6.51 1.61
N LEU A 337 8.63 5.92 1.38
CA LEU A 337 7.41 6.32 2.09
C LEU A 337 7.49 5.95 3.57
N TYR A 338 8.11 4.80 3.89
CA TYR A 338 8.35 4.40 5.28
C TYR A 338 9.25 5.40 6.01
N VAL A 339 10.41 5.74 5.44
CA VAL A 339 11.36 6.62 6.15
C VAL A 339 10.76 8.02 6.35
N VAL A 340 10.03 8.55 5.37
CA VAL A 340 9.32 9.84 5.50
C VAL A 340 8.25 9.76 6.58
N ALA A 341 7.40 8.73 6.58
CA ALA A 341 6.38 8.53 7.61
C ALA A 341 6.98 8.37 9.02
N SER A 342 8.11 7.68 9.12
CA SER A 342 8.82 7.46 10.38
C SER A 342 9.45 8.76 10.91
N VAL A 343 10.09 9.56 10.05
CA VAL A 343 10.62 10.88 10.43
C VAL A 343 9.51 11.82 10.87
N LEU A 344 8.39 11.87 10.14
CA LEU A 344 7.24 12.73 10.48
C LEU A 344 6.53 12.32 11.77
N ARG A 345 6.92 11.20 12.40
CA ARG A 345 6.49 10.92 13.78
C ARG A 345 6.97 11.99 14.75
N LEU A 346 8.16 12.57 14.55
CA LEU A 346 8.63 13.68 15.38
C LEU A 346 7.68 14.88 15.32
N HIS A 347 7.22 15.21 14.10
CA HIS A 347 6.20 16.24 13.90
C HIS A 347 4.89 15.89 14.61
N ALA A 348 4.43 14.64 14.50
CA ALA A 348 3.20 14.21 15.17
C ALA A 348 3.29 14.18 16.71
N GLU A 349 4.46 13.87 17.28
CA GLU A 349 4.68 13.96 18.74
C GLU A 349 4.66 15.42 19.20
N GLU A 350 5.21 16.32 18.41
CA GLU A 350 5.22 17.75 18.68
C GLU A 350 3.83 18.38 18.55
N THR A 351 3.14 18.21 17.42
CA THR A 351 1.81 18.81 17.18
C THR A 351 0.69 18.22 18.06
N SER A 352 0.91 17.05 18.66
CA SER A 352 -0.02 16.46 19.62
C SER A 352 0.37 16.74 21.08
N GLN A 353 1.30 17.66 21.32
CA GLN A 353 1.76 18.06 22.66
C GLN A 353 2.31 16.89 23.51
N ARG A 354 2.71 15.78 22.86
CA ARG A 354 3.33 14.63 23.53
C ARG A 354 4.83 14.79 23.72
N ALA A 355 5.47 15.61 22.89
CA ALA A 355 6.90 15.90 22.99
C ALA A 355 7.23 16.73 24.24
N GLU A 356 6.35 17.65 24.65
CA GLU A 356 6.61 18.59 25.76
C GLU A 356 6.82 17.89 27.11
N PRO A 357 5.96 16.95 27.56
CA PRO A 357 6.19 16.22 28.81
C PRO A 357 7.51 15.46 28.82
N VAL A 358 7.94 14.93 27.66
CA VAL A 358 9.22 14.21 27.54
C VAL A 358 10.40 15.17 27.63
N LEU A 359 10.32 16.33 26.98
CA LEU A 359 11.38 17.33 26.94
C LEU A 359 11.45 18.20 28.21
N ALA A 360 10.41 18.19 29.04
CA ALA A 360 10.43 18.78 30.38
C ALA A 360 11.32 17.99 31.36
N ASN A 361 11.62 16.72 31.04
CA ASN A 361 12.58 15.90 31.79
C ASN A 361 14.03 16.17 31.34
N ALA A 362 15.01 15.49 31.93
CA ALA A 362 16.43 15.60 31.58
C ALA A 362 16.78 14.93 30.22
N VAL A 363 16.03 15.22 29.17
CA VAL A 363 16.23 14.72 27.80
C VAL A 363 16.40 15.91 26.84
N GLY A 364 17.59 16.04 26.26
CA GLY A 364 17.83 17.07 25.26
C GLY A 364 17.08 16.80 23.95
N ARG A 365 16.65 17.87 23.25
CA ARG A 365 15.92 17.81 21.97
C ARG A 365 16.62 16.97 20.91
N LEU A 366 17.95 17.11 20.80
CA LEU A 366 18.75 16.34 19.85
C LEU A 366 18.79 14.86 20.16
N ARG A 367 18.86 14.48 21.45
CA ARG A 367 18.83 13.08 21.86
C ARG A 367 17.47 12.46 21.55
N TRP A 368 16.39 13.16 21.91
CA TRP A 368 15.03 12.75 21.58
C TRP A 368 14.79 12.55 20.08
N ALA A 369 15.29 13.48 19.26
CA ALA A 369 15.22 13.36 17.80
C ALA A 369 16.08 12.20 17.28
N ALA A 370 17.34 12.10 17.71
CA ALA A 370 18.25 11.03 17.30
C ALA A 370 17.69 9.64 17.60
N ASP A 371 17.03 9.47 18.75
CA ASP A 371 16.36 8.22 19.13
C ASP A 371 15.25 7.81 18.13
N HIS A 372 14.50 8.76 17.59
CA HIS A 372 13.50 8.51 16.54
C HIS A 372 14.14 8.26 15.18
N LEU A 373 15.17 9.04 14.83
CA LEU A 373 15.86 8.95 13.55
C LEU A 373 16.64 7.63 13.41
N ALA A 374 17.24 7.13 14.49
CA ALA A 374 17.88 5.82 14.51
C ALA A 374 16.91 4.71 14.07
N ILE A 375 15.65 4.79 14.51
CA ILE A 375 14.61 3.85 14.09
C ILE A 375 14.16 4.11 12.65
N ALA A 376 14.08 5.36 12.22
CA ALA A 376 13.68 5.70 10.84
C ALA A 376 14.69 5.19 9.80
N PHE A 377 15.97 5.52 9.97
CA PHE A 377 17.01 5.14 9.02
C PHE A 377 17.41 3.67 9.17
N GLY A 378 17.52 3.17 10.40
CA GLY A 378 17.80 1.76 10.68
C GLY A 378 16.64 0.83 10.31
N GLY A 379 15.40 1.28 10.52
CA GLY A 379 14.20 0.56 10.10
C GLY A 379 14.11 0.45 8.58
N ALA A 380 14.48 1.49 7.83
CA ALA A 380 14.53 1.44 6.38
C ALA A 380 15.57 0.41 5.88
N ALA A 381 16.73 0.34 6.53
CA ALA A 381 17.74 -0.68 6.25
C ALA A 381 17.22 -2.10 6.54
N LEU A 382 16.56 -2.30 7.69
CA LEU A 382 15.95 -3.59 8.03
C LEU A 382 14.88 -3.99 7.01
N ILE A 383 14.01 -3.06 6.61
CA ILE A 383 12.94 -3.32 5.65
C ILE A 383 13.53 -3.76 4.31
N MET A 384 14.54 -3.06 3.78
CA MET A 384 15.19 -3.43 2.52
C MET A 384 15.94 -4.77 2.63
N LEU A 385 16.56 -5.05 3.79
CA LEU A 385 17.18 -6.34 4.04
C LEU A 385 16.14 -7.47 4.00
N VAL A 386 15.02 -7.31 4.71
CA VAL A 386 13.93 -8.29 4.75
C VAL A 386 13.28 -8.45 3.37
N ALA A 387 13.17 -7.38 2.58
CA ALA A 387 12.69 -7.44 1.20
C ALA A 387 13.61 -8.27 0.31
N GLY A 388 14.92 -8.03 0.39
CA GLY A 388 15.92 -8.79 -0.36
C GLY A 388 15.98 -10.25 0.06
N LEU A 389 15.83 -10.54 1.37
CA LEU A 389 15.70 -11.91 1.88
C LEU A 389 14.43 -12.58 1.32
N GLY A 390 13.31 -11.86 1.28
CA GLY A 390 12.07 -12.33 0.67
C GLY A 390 12.27 -12.66 -0.81
N LEU A 391 12.81 -11.73 -1.60
CA LEU A 391 13.07 -11.93 -3.04
C LEU A 391 13.95 -13.15 -3.29
N ALA A 392 15.08 -13.25 -2.57
CA ALA A 392 15.99 -14.38 -2.70
C ALA A 392 15.34 -15.71 -2.29
N ALA A 393 14.56 -15.73 -1.21
CA ALA A 393 13.86 -16.91 -0.75
C ALA A 393 12.77 -17.35 -1.75
N GLY A 394 12.03 -16.39 -2.31
CA GLY A 394 11.03 -16.66 -3.34
C GLY A 394 11.65 -17.13 -4.66
N HIS A 395 12.79 -16.57 -5.05
CA HIS A 395 13.50 -16.95 -6.27
C HIS A 395 14.26 -18.27 -6.14
N GLY A 396 14.65 -18.66 -4.91
CA GLY A 396 15.40 -19.88 -4.63
C GLY A 396 16.90 -19.82 -4.96
N ARG A 397 17.40 -18.67 -5.44
CA ARG A 397 18.81 -18.47 -5.84
C ARG A 397 19.27 -17.02 -5.64
N GLU A 398 20.56 -16.77 -5.87
CA GLU A 398 21.18 -15.43 -5.89
C GLU A 398 20.95 -14.59 -4.62
N LEU A 399 21.06 -15.21 -3.44
CA LEU A 399 20.88 -14.52 -2.14
C LEU A 399 21.76 -13.28 -2.00
N VAL A 400 23.07 -13.43 -2.21
CA VAL A 400 24.04 -12.34 -1.99
C VAL A 400 23.83 -11.18 -2.98
N PRO A 401 23.74 -11.40 -4.32
CA PRO A 401 23.45 -10.32 -5.27
C PRO A 401 22.15 -9.59 -4.98
N THR A 402 21.08 -10.32 -4.64
CA THR A 402 19.75 -9.75 -4.38
C THR A 402 19.74 -8.89 -3.11
N LEU A 403 20.42 -9.34 -2.05
CA LEU A 403 20.59 -8.55 -0.82
C LEU A 403 21.43 -7.30 -1.07
N ALA A 404 22.54 -7.44 -1.79
CA ALA A 404 23.41 -6.31 -2.12
C ALA A 404 22.65 -5.27 -2.96
N ALA A 405 21.87 -5.71 -3.96
CA ALA A 405 21.01 -4.86 -4.76
C ALA A 405 19.98 -4.12 -3.89
N SER A 406 19.34 -4.84 -2.96
CA SER A 406 18.33 -4.27 -2.05
C SER A 406 18.92 -3.18 -1.15
N LEU A 407 20.11 -3.43 -0.58
CA LEU A 407 20.81 -2.44 0.25
C LEU A 407 21.39 -1.28 -0.58
N ALA A 408 21.64 -1.48 -1.87
CA ALA A 408 22.10 -0.42 -2.77
C ALA A 408 21.07 0.71 -2.95
N GLN A 409 19.80 0.48 -2.59
CA GLN A 409 18.73 1.48 -2.62
C GLN A 409 18.76 2.47 -1.44
N LEU A 410 19.46 2.14 -0.35
CA LEU A 410 19.44 2.94 0.88
C LEU A 410 19.86 4.40 0.73
N PRO A 411 20.87 4.77 -0.09
CA PRO A 411 21.25 6.17 -0.27
C PRO A 411 20.09 7.07 -0.73
N ALA A 412 19.26 6.60 -1.67
CA ALA A 412 18.09 7.35 -2.14
C ALA A 412 17.02 7.49 -1.05
N ILE A 413 16.75 6.39 -0.33
CA ILE A 413 15.80 6.36 0.78
C ILE A 413 16.25 7.34 1.87
N TRP A 414 17.51 7.26 2.29
CA TRP A 414 18.07 8.12 3.33
C TRP A 414 18.15 9.58 2.91
N LEU A 415 18.38 9.90 1.63
CA LEU A 415 18.34 11.27 1.14
C LEU A 415 16.96 11.89 1.31
N LEU A 416 15.89 11.16 0.95
CA LEU A 416 14.51 11.62 1.16
C LEU A 416 14.14 11.71 2.65
N GLY A 417 14.62 10.76 3.46
CA GLY A 417 14.51 10.83 4.92
C GLY A 417 15.21 12.07 5.49
N GLY A 418 16.42 12.37 5.03
CA GLY A 418 17.19 13.56 5.43
C GLY A 418 16.49 14.85 5.03
N LEU A 419 15.87 14.92 3.85
CA LEU A 419 15.05 16.06 3.46
C LEU A 419 13.83 16.23 4.36
N ALA A 420 13.16 15.14 4.76
CA ALA A 420 12.08 15.21 5.72
C ALA A 420 12.56 15.73 7.09
N VAL A 421 13.77 15.33 7.53
CA VAL A 421 14.40 15.84 8.76
C VAL A 421 14.72 17.33 8.63
N LEU A 422 15.23 17.78 7.49
CA LEU A 422 15.48 19.19 7.22
C LEU A 422 14.20 20.01 7.30
N LEU A 423 13.14 19.59 6.61
CA LEU A 423 11.85 20.29 6.61
C LEU A 423 11.27 20.35 8.03
N TYR A 424 11.25 19.24 8.75
CA TYR A 424 10.81 19.20 10.14
C TYR A 424 11.65 20.09 11.07
N GLY A 425 12.96 20.07 10.90
CA GLY A 425 13.91 20.77 11.76
C GLY A 425 13.94 22.28 11.52
N ALA A 426 13.84 22.73 10.27
CA ALA A 426 13.95 24.13 9.89
C ALA A 426 12.60 24.84 9.75
N LEU A 427 11.58 24.18 9.19
CA LEU A 427 10.23 24.72 9.00
C LEU A 427 9.18 23.67 9.40
N PRO A 428 8.90 23.47 10.71
CA PRO A 428 8.04 22.39 11.17
C PRO A 428 6.61 22.47 10.60
N ARG A 429 6.10 23.67 10.28
CA ARG A 429 4.81 23.86 9.58
C ARG A 429 4.79 23.27 8.17
N ALA A 430 5.95 23.18 7.52
CA ALA A 430 6.12 22.60 6.20
C ALA A 430 6.60 21.14 6.25
N ALA A 431 6.73 20.52 7.43
CA ALA A 431 7.22 19.14 7.56
C ALA A 431 6.41 18.16 6.68
N VAL A 432 5.09 18.32 6.66
CA VAL A 432 4.18 17.47 5.87
C VAL A 432 4.45 17.56 4.35
N ALA A 433 5.07 18.64 3.86
CA ALA A 433 5.48 18.77 2.45
C ALA A 433 6.51 17.70 2.02
N ALA A 434 7.17 17.02 2.95
CA ALA A 434 8.00 15.86 2.65
C ALA A 434 7.24 14.76 1.86
N TRP A 435 5.92 14.63 2.09
CA TRP A 435 5.08 13.73 1.29
C TRP A 435 4.98 14.13 -0.17
N ALA A 436 4.94 15.43 -0.47
CA ALA A 436 4.92 15.91 -1.84
C ALA A 436 6.22 15.58 -2.57
N VAL A 437 7.37 15.71 -1.89
CA VAL A 437 8.67 15.39 -2.48
C VAL A 437 8.84 13.89 -2.70
N ALA A 438 8.47 13.07 -1.72
CA ALA A 438 8.47 11.61 -1.88
C ALA A 438 7.50 11.19 -3.00
N GLY A 439 6.27 11.72 -3.00
CA GLY A 439 5.28 11.46 -4.04
C GLY A 439 5.77 11.84 -5.44
N LEU A 440 6.44 12.99 -5.58
CA LEU A 440 7.05 13.41 -6.85
C LEU A 440 8.16 12.44 -7.28
N ALA A 441 9.06 12.04 -6.37
CA ALA A 441 10.13 11.10 -6.68
C ALA A 441 9.59 9.75 -7.19
N LEU A 442 8.51 9.26 -6.57
CA LEU A 442 7.81 8.03 -6.98
C LEU A 442 7.07 8.20 -8.31
N ALA A 443 6.34 9.31 -8.49
CA ALA A 443 5.63 9.61 -9.72
C ALA A 443 6.60 9.69 -10.91
N LEU A 444 7.74 10.36 -10.74
CA LEU A 444 8.79 10.38 -11.74
C LEU A 444 9.35 8.98 -12.01
N GLY A 445 9.54 8.16 -10.97
CA GLY A 445 10.05 6.79 -11.14
C GLY A 445 9.11 5.85 -11.90
N TRP A 446 7.80 5.92 -11.66
CA TRP A 446 6.83 4.98 -12.23
C TRP A 446 6.12 5.50 -13.48
N ILE A 447 5.76 6.79 -13.50
CA ILE A 447 4.98 7.41 -14.57
C ILE A 447 5.90 8.11 -15.57
N GLY A 448 7.01 8.68 -15.09
CA GLY A 448 7.93 9.45 -15.93
C GLY A 448 8.43 8.72 -17.18
N PRO A 449 8.87 7.44 -17.10
CA PRO A 449 9.26 6.67 -18.28
C PRO A 449 8.08 6.42 -19.23
N ALA A 450 6.87 6.21 -18.70
CA ALA A 450 5.68 5.96 -19.51
C ALA A 450 5.19 7.22 -20.25
N LEU A 451 5.46 8.40 -19.70
CA LEU A 451 5.20 9.70 -20.33
C LEU A 451 6.38 10.21 -21.18
N GLU A 452 7.45 9.41 -21.32
CA GLU A 452 8.66 9.76 -22.06
C GLU A 452 9.24 11.13 -21.63
N LEU A 453 9.23 11.41 -20.31
CA LEU A 453 9.69 12.70 -19.80
C LEU A 453 11.18 12.95 -20.06
N PRO A 454 11.59 14.22 -20.27
CA PRO A 454 12.99 14.56 -20.46
C PRO A 454 13.86 14.08 -19.30
N ARG A 455 15.10 13.65 -19.61
CA ARG A 455 16.05 13.13 -18.62
C ARG A 455 16.35 14.14 -17.50
N SER A 456 16.34 15.44 -17.80
CA SER A 456 16.49 16.50 -16.81
C SER A 456 15.42 16.46 -15.71
N VAL A 457 14.16 16.16 -16.09
CA VAL A 457 13.03 16.03 -15.15
C VAL A 457 13.14 14.71 -14.39
N MET A 458 13.46 13.62 -15.07
CA MET A 458 13.66 12.30 -14.45
C MET A 458 14.78 12.31 -13.40
N ASN A 459 15.85 13.06 -13.66
CA ASN A 459 17.00 13.21 -12.77
C ASN A 459 16.68 13.94 -11.45
N LEU A 460 15.49 14.53 -11.31
CA LEU A 460 15.02 15.05 -10.02
C LEU A 460 14.73 13.92 -9.02
N SER A 461 14.38 12.72 -9.51
CA SER A 461 14.19 11.57 -8.65
C SER A 461 15.54 10.99 -8.22
N PRO A 462 15.82 10.85 -6.92
CA PRO A 462 17.06 10.25 -6.44
C PRO A 462 17.27 8.82 -6.96
N PHE A 463 16.19 8.09 -7.20
CA PHE A 463 16.23 6.71 -7.71
C PHE A 463 16.73 6.60 -9.14
N SER A 464 16.71 7.68 -9.93
CA SER A 464 17.22 7.68 -11.31
C SER A 464 18.75 7.56 -11.40
N HIS A 465 19.46 7.86 -10.31
CA HIS A 465 20.93 7.87 -10.24
C HIS A 465 21.49 6.57 -9.65
N LEU A 466 20.64 5.63 -9.23
CA LEU A 466 21.09 4.37 -8.66
C LEU A 466 21.37 3.32 -9.75
N PRO A 467 22.40 2.48 -9.59
CA PRO A 467 22.68 1.40 -10.54
C PRO A 467 21.54 0.36 -10.51
N LYS A 468 21.26 -0.24 -11.67
CA LYS A 468 20.25 -1.28 -11.84
C LYS A 468 20.86 -2.64 -11.48
N LEU A 469 20.80 -2.98 -10.20
CA LEU A 469 21.33 -4.25 -9.67
C LEU A 469 20.19 -5.23 -9.36
N PRO A 470 20.38 -6.55 -9.54
CA PRO A 470 21.57 -7.21 -10.10
C PRO A 470 21.69 -7.05 -11.62
N GLY A 471 22.92 -7.06 -12.17
CA GLY A 471 23.18 -7.13 -13.61
C GLY A 471 24.05 -6.03 -14.21
N THR A 472 24.05 -4.82 -13.64
CA THR A 472 25.00 -3.75 -14.01
C THR A 472 26.19 -3.69 -13.05
N GLU A 473 27.28 -3.05 -13.46
CA GLU A 473 28.41 -2.80 -12.56
C GLU A 473 28.04 -1.81 -11.47
N MET A 474 28.71 -1.95 -10.32
CA MET A 474 28.45 -1.10 -9.16
C MET A 474 29.04 0.30 -9.35
N GLU A 475 28.16 1.31 -9.45
CA GLU A 475 28.57 2.71 -9.43
C GLU A 475 28.55 3.28 -8.00
N TRP A 476 29.74 3.55 -7.45
CA TRP A 476 29.89 4.05 -6.08
C TRP A 476 29.65 5.55 -5.94
N THR A 477 29.98 6.35 -6.96
CA THR A 477 29.96 7.81 -6.88
C THR A 477 28.58 8.39 -6.56
N PRO A 478 27.49 8.03 -7.27
CA PRO A 478 26.16 8.57 -6.94
C PRO A 478 25.72 8.17 -5.53
N ARG A 479 26.00 6.92 -5.13
CA ARG A 479 25.64 6.39 -3.81
C ARG A 479 26.33 7.17 -2.68
N LEU A 480 27.63 7.44 -2.82
CA LEU A 480 28.39 8.22 -1.83
C LEU A 480 27.92 9.67 -1.75
N LEU A 481 27.64 10.31 -2.89
CA LEU A 481 27.12 11.68 -2.91
C LEU A 481 25.75 11.78 -2.23
N MET A 482 24.88 10.80 -2.47
CA MET A 482 23.55 10.75 -1.86
C MET A 482 23.61 10.48 -0.35
N THR A 483 24.50 9.59 0.12
CA THR A 483 24.67 9.38 1.56
C THR A 483 25.26 10.61 2.25
N LEU A 484 26.25 11.28 1.64
CA LEU A 484 26.78 12.55 2.14
C LEU A 484 25.70 13.64 2.17
N GLY A 485 24.89 13.74 1.12
CA GLY A 485 23.74 14.64 1.07
C GLY A 485 22.74 14.34 2.18
N ALA A 486 22.41 13.07 2.42
CA ALA A 486 21.53 12.67 3.52
C ALA A 486 22.09 13.10 4.89
N VAL A 487 23.38 12.88 5.14
CA VAL A 487 24.05 13.31 6.37
C VAL A 487 24.01 14.84 6.53
N ALA A 488 24.27 15.59 5.46
CA ALA A 488 24.21 17.05 5.48
C ALA A 488 22.79 17.57 5.79
N LEU A 489 21.76 17.00 5.15
CA LEU A 489 20.37 17.37 5.38
C LEU A 489 19.91 17.04 6.80
N VAL A 490 20.26 15.87 7.32
CA VAL A 490 19.98 15.48 8.72
C VAL A 490 20.69 16.43 9.69
N GLY A 491 21.97 16.73 9.47
CA GLY A 491 22.73 17.66 10.30
C GLY A 491 22.13 19.06 10.32
N ALA A 492 21.75 19.58 9.16
CA ALA A 492 21.08 20.88 9.04
C ALA A 492 19.70 20.90 9.73
N GLY A 493 18.90 19.85 9.56
CA GLY A 493 17.61 19.71 10.24
C GLY A 493 17.74 19.64 11.76
N LEU A 494 18.69 18.86 12.28
CA LEU A 494 18.98 18.80 13.72
C LEU A 494 19.50 20.13 14.27
N ALA A 495 20.34 20.84 13.51
CA ALA A 495 20.79 22.19 13.88
C ALA A 495 19.63 23.19 13.92
N GLY A 496 18.64 23.06 13.02
CA GLY A 496 17.38 23.81 13.06
C GLY A 496 16.57 23.50 14.32
N LEU A 497 16.34 22.21 14.60
CA LEU A 497 15.60 21.74 15.79
C LEU A 497 16.21 22.23 17.11
N ARG A 498 17.54 22.29 17.18
CA ARG A 498 18.26 22.80 18.36
C ARG A 498 17.94 24.27 18.65
N ARG A 499 17.72 25.08 17.60
CA ARG A 499 17.59 26.54 17.71
C ARG A 499 16.14 27.03 17.75
N ARG A 500 15.21 26.33 17.09
CA ARG A 500 13.80 26.73 17.04
C ARG A 500 13.04 26.34 18.30
N ASP A 501 11.95 27.02 18.60
CA ASP A 501 11.00 26.57 19.62
C ASP A 501 10.14 25.40 19.15
N MET A 502 9.56 24.67 20.11
CA MET A 502 8.59 23.62 19.85
C MET A 502 7.25 24.25 19.47
N LEU A 503 6.49 23.62 18.57
CA LEU A 503 5.12 24.01 18.27
C LEU A 503 4.22 23.62 19.45
N THR A 504 3.75 24.62 20.19
CA THR A 504 2.73 24.51 21.25
C THR A 504 1.33 24.50 20.68
#